data_AF-A0A1Y1LWR8-F1
#
_entry.id   AF-A0A1Y1LWR8-F1
#
_cell.length_a   1.000
_cell.length_b   1.000
_cell.length_c   1.000
_cell.angle_alpha   90.00
_cell.angle_beta   90.00
_cell.angle_gamma   90.00
#
_symmetry.space_group_name_H-M   'P 1'
#
loop_
_entity.id
_entity.type
_entity.pdbx_description
1 polymer ?
#
loop_
_entity_poly.entity_id
_entity_poly.type
_entity_poly.pdbx_seq_one_letter_code
_entity_poly.pdbx_strand_id
1 'polypeptide(L)'
;DFCKEFNARTAHIAPGTPMPCRVTVRPDRSFHFDLRTPQTSWLLLNAVEAPRNKKGNRKGASKPGHETVGTISLKHVYEIAKIKQSELRLSGLSLEGLCRSIIYQARSIGINVVA
;
A
#
# COMPACT_ATOMS: atom_id res chain seq x y z
N ASP A 1 22.54 6.78 11.65
CA ASP A 1 21.72 7.94 11.24
C ASP A 1 20.42 7.60 10.53
N PHE A 2 20.41 6.73 9.50
CA PHE A 2 19.19 6.33 8.79
C PHE A 2 17.99 5.98 9.69
N CYS A 3 18.16 5.07 10.66
CA CYS A 3 17.03 4.63 11.51
C CYS A 3 16.40 5.78 12.31
N LYS A 4 17.21 6.74 12.79
CA LYS A 4 16.70 7.91 13.54
C LYS A 4 15.86 8.80 12.62
N GLU A 5 16.37 9.08 11.43
CA GLU A 5 15.68 9.91 10.44
C GLU A 5 14.40 9.23 9.91
N PHE A 6 14.46 7.92 9.65
CA PHE A 6 13.30 7.13 9.24
C PHE A 6 12.20 7.19 10.31
N ASN A 7 12.54 6.98 11.58
CA ASN A 7 11.60 7.03 12.69
C ASN A 7 10.98 8.43 12.84
N ALA A 8 11.78 9.49 12.70
CA ALA A 8 11.28 10.86 12.74
C ALA A 8 10.29 11.15 11.62
N ARG A 9 10.60 10.73 10.38
CA ARG A 9 9.72 10.94 9.22
C ARG A 9 8.44 10.10 9.25
N THR A 10 8.43 8.97 9.98
CA THR A 10 7.28 8.05 10.08
C THR A 10 6.49 8.16 11.39
N ALA A 11 6.86 9.10 12.27
CA ALA A 11 6.25 9.23 13.61
C ALA A 11 4.73 9.47 13.62
N HIS A 12 4.19 10.04 12.54
CA HIS A 12 2.75 10.31 12.40
C HIS A 12 1.96 9.11 11.83
N ILE A 13 2.65 8.03 11.45
CA ILE A 13 2.05 6.84 10.82
C ILE A 13 1.84 5.78 11.91
N ALA A 14 0.71 5.08 11.85
CA ALA A 14 0.40 4.01 12.77
C ALA A 14 1.54 2.95 12.83
N PRO A 15 2.09 2.65 14.02
CA PRO A 15 3.13 1.65 14.18
C PRO A 15 2.72 0.29 13.61
N GLY A 16 3.66 -0.40 12.94
CA GLY A 16 3.40 -1.68 12.27
C GLY A 16 2.88 -1.54 10.84
N THR A 17 2.63 -0.32 10.35
CA THR A 17 2.33 -0.09 8.93
C THR A 17 3.62 -0.27 8.10
N PRO A 18 3.65 -1.19 7.11
CA PRO A 18 4.83 -1.40 6.28
C PRO A 18 5.03 -0.23 5.32
N MET A 19 6.11 0.52 5.53
CA MET A 19 6.49 1.69 4.74
C MET A 19 7.67 1.36 3.81
N PRO A 20 7.46 1.25 2.48
CA PRO A 20 8.56 1.05 1.54
C PRO A 20 9.46 2.27 1.50
N CYS A 21 10.76 2.03 1.37
CA CYS A 21 11.77 3.07 1.30
C CYS A 21 12.74 2.78 0.15
N ARG A 22 13.03 3.76 -0.70
CA ARG A 22 14.10 3.67 -1.71
C ARG A 22 15.30 4.43 -1.19
N VAL A 23 16.38 3.71 -0.90
CA VAL A 23 17.64 4.28 -0.44
C VAL A 23 18.60 4.38 -1.63
N THR A 24 19.15 5.57 -1.85
CA THR A 24 20.19 5.82 -2.84
C THR A 24 21.50 6.08 -2.08
N VAL A 25 22.47 5.20 -2.27
CA VAL A 25 23.81 5.30 -1.64
C VAL A 25 24.80 5.81 -2.68
N ARG A 26 25.56 6.85 -2.35
CA ARG A 26 26.57 7.45 -3.21
C ARG A 26 27.98 6.89 -2.91
N PRO A 27 28.97 7.05 -3.81
CA PRO A 27 30.33 6.52 -3.61
C PRO A 27 31.05 7.04 -2.37
N ASP A 28 30.72 8.26 -1.94
CA ASP A 28 31.22 8.88 -0.70
C ASP A 28 30.58 8.30 0.58
N ARG A 29 29.78 7.24 0.45
CA ARG A 29 28.99 6.60 1.52
C ARG A 29 27.90 7.50 2.09
N SER A 30 27.64 8.67 1.51
CA SER A 30 26.44 9.44 1.81
C SER A 30 25.21 8.71 1.27
N PHE A 31 24.07 8.90 1.92
CA PHE A 31 22.80 8.34 1.46
C PHE A 31 21.71 9.40 1.45
N HIS A 32 20.74 9.20 0.56
CA HIS A 32 19.44 9.86 0.60
C HIS A 32 18.36 8.79 0.46
N PHE A 33 17.21 9.00 1.08
CA PHE A 33 16.11 8.07 0.96
C PHE A 33 14.74 8.74 0.82
N ASP A 34 13.94 8.09 -0.01
CA ASP A 34 12.55 8.47 -0.27
C ASP A 34 11.62 7.47 0.40
N LEU A 35 10.78 7.96 1.29
CA LEU A 35 9.66 7.18 1.83
C LEU A 35 8.54 7.14 0.81
N ARG A 36 7.97 5.95 0.63
CA ARG A 36 6.80 5.75 -0.23
C ARG A 36 5.60 5.42 0.64
N THR A 37 4.41 5.68 0.12
CA THR A 37 3.17 5.34 0.82
C THR A 37 3.05 3.82 0.97
N PRO A 38 2.24 3.33 1.94
CA PRO A 38 2.08 1.91 2.19
C PRO A 38 1.75 1.12 0.91
N GLN A 39 2.10 -0.16 0.91
CA GLN A 39 1.81 -1.02 -0.23
C GLN A 39 0.29 -1.11 -0.45
N THR A 40 -0.13 -1.01 -1.71
CA THR A 40 -1.55 -1.07 -2.08
C THR A 40 -2.21 -2.37 -1.63
N SER A 41 -1.52 -3.51 -1.76
CA SER A 41 -2.01 -4.81 -1.25
C SER A 41 -2.25 -4.78 0.26
N TRP A 42 -1.35 -4.16 1.03
CA TRP A 42 -1.53 -4.01 2.47
C TRP A 42 -2.70 -3.10 2.81
N LEU A 43 -2.87 -1.97 2.11
CA LEU A 43 -4.01 -1.06 2.29
C LEU A 43 -5.34 -1.76 1.99
N LEU A 44 -5.41 -2.51 0.89
CA LEU A 44 -6.60 -3.27 0.50
C LEU A 44 -6.93 -4.36 1.53
N LEU A 45 -5.95 -5.16 1.94
CA LEU A 45 -6.15 -6.21 2.95
C LEU A 45 -6.52 -5.63 4.32
N ASN A 46 -5.99 -4.44 4.66
CA ASN A 46 -6.34 -3.73 5.88
C ASN A 46 -7.78 -3.23 5.85
N ALA A 47 -8.22 -2.64 4.74
CA ALA A 47 -9.57 -2.11 4.57
C ALA A 47 -10.68 -3.18 4.66
N VAL A 48 -10.38 -4.42 4.25
CA VAL A 48 -11.34 -5.55 4.33
C VAL A 48 -11.14 -6.44 5.55
N GLU A 49 -10.25 -6.05 6.47
CA GLU A 49 -9.91 -6.83 7.67
C GLU A 49 -9.56 -8.30 7.37
N ALA A 50 -8.82 -8.53 6.29
CA ALA A 50 -8.47 -9.87 5.81
C ALA A 50 -7.83 -10.76 6.92
N PRO A 51 -8.05 -12.09 6.86
CA PRO A 51 -7.55 -13.03 7.84
C PRO A 51 -6.02 -12.97 7.93
N ARG A 52 -5.52 -13.14 9.15
CA ARG A 52 -4.09 -13.13 9.44
C ARG A 52 -3.50 -14.53 9.28
N ASN A 53 -2.29 -14.60 8.76
CA ASN A 53 -1.51 -15.83 8.76
C ASN A 53 -0.89 -16.10 10.15
N LYS A 54 -0.18 -17.23 10.29
CA LYS A 54 0.51 -17.63 11.53
C LYS A 54 1.55 -16.61 12.03
N LYS A 55 1.99 -15.68 11.17
CA LYS A 55 2.95 -14.61 11.49
C LYS A 55 2.27 -13.28 11.83
N GLY A 56 0.93 -13.26 11.94
CA GLY A 56 0.16 -12.06 12.27
C GLY A 56 -0.10 -11.11 11.11
N ASN A 57 0.37 -11.43 9.89
CA ASN A 57 0.17 -10.59 8.71
C ASN A 57 -1.13 -10.95 7.99
N ARG A 58 -1.90 -9.94 7.58
CA ARG A 58 -3.09 -10.17 6.74
C ARG A 58 -2.68 -10.81 5.41
N LYS A 59 -3.46 -11.79 4.94
CA LYS A 59 -3.17 -12.58 3.74
C LYS A 59 -4.33 -12.46 2.74
N GLY A 60 -4.00 -12.33 1.46
CA GLY A 60 -4.97 -12.43 0.35
C GLY A 60 -5.38 -13.87 0.04
N ALA A 61 -6.22 -14.04 -0.98
CA ALA A 61 -6.74 -15.34 -1.40
C ALA A 61 -5.58 -16.27 -1.80
N SER A 62 -5.71 -17.57 -1.50
CA SER A 62 -4.73 -18.55 -1.98
C SER A 62 -4.99 -18.89 -3.45
N LYS A 63 -6.26 -18.84 -3.88
CA LYS A 63 -6.68 -18.98 -5.28
C LYS A 63 -7.55 -17.79 -5.72
N PRO A 64 -6.95 -16.62 -6.02
CA PRO A 64 -7.68 -15.45 -6.51
C PRO A 64 -8.53 -15.78 -7.75
N GLY A 65 -9.77 -15.32 -7.78
CA GLY A 65 -10.74 -15.62 -8.84
C GLY A 65 -11.68 -16.80 -8.54
N HIS A 66 -11.30 -17.69 -7.61
CA HIS A 66 -12.18 -18.71 -7.03
C HIS A 66 -12.51 -18.39 -5.56
N GLU A 67 -11.51 -17.90 -4.83
CA GLU A 67 -11.64 -17.51 -3.43
C GLU A 67 -11.73 -15.98 -3.32
N THR A 68 -12.64 -15.51 -2.48
CA THR A 68 -12.76 -14.08 -2.10
C THR A 68 -12.47 -13.93 -0.62
N VAL A 69 -11.59 -12.98 -0.28
CA VAL A 69 -11.16 -12.68 1.09
C VAL A 69 -11.97 -11.54 1.72
N GLY A 70 -12.54 -10.67 0.88
CA GLY A 70 -13.39 -9.59 1.34
C GLY A 70 -13.92 -8.77 0.19
N THR A 71 -14.82 -7.86 0.54
CA THR A 71 -15.43 -6.90 -0.39
C THR A 71 -15.05 -5.49 0.01
N ILE A 72 -14.68 -4.67 -0.96
CA ILE A 72 -14.33 -3.26 -0.75
C ILE A 72 -15.20 -2.37 -1.63
N SER A 73 -15.66 -1.24 -1.10
CA SER A 73 -16.45 -0.28 -1.89
C SER A 73 -15.57 0.64 -2.72
N LEU A 74 -16.13 1.20 -3.80
CA LEU A 74 -15.44 2.20 -4.63
C LEU A 74 -14.97 3.44 -3.84
N LYS A 75 -15.65 3.78 -2.74
CA LYS A 75 -15.23 4.89 -1.85
C LYS A 75 -13.86 4.63 -1.24
N HIS A 76 -13.63 3.42 -0.71
CA HIS A 76 -12.34 3.04 -0.15
C HIS A 76 -11.25 2.94 -1.23
N VAL A 77 -11.59 2.45 -2.44
CA VAL A 77 -10.65 2.45 -3.57
C VAL A 77 -10.18 3.87 -3.90
N TYR A 78 -11.10 4.83 -3.89
CA TYR A 78 -10.80 6.24 -4.16
C TYR A 78 -9.93 6.87 -3.06
N GLU A 79 -10.17 6.54 -1.79
CA GLU A 79 -9.31 6.97 -0.68
C GLU A 79 -7.89 6.41 -0.80
N ILE A 80 -7.77 5.12 -1.12
CA ILE A 80 -6.46 4.49 -1.38
C ILE A 80 -5.77 5.19 -2.57
N ALA A 81 -6.51 5.50 -3.64
CA ALA A 81 -5.97 6.21 -4.79
C ALA A 81 -5.43 7.60 -4.42
N LYS A 82 -6.15 8.35 -3.59
CA LYS A 82 -5.69 9.65 -3.05
C LYS A 82 -4.41 9.51 -2.24
N ILE A 83 -4.34 8.51 -1.36
CA ILE A 83 -3.12 8.23 -0.58
C ILE A 83 -1.96 7.94 -1.54
N LYS A 84 -2.14 7.07 -2.54
CA LYS A 84 -1.06 6.76 -3.50
C LYS A 84 -0.67 7.97 -4.35
N GLN A 85 -1.63 8.82 -4.74
CA GLN A 85 -1.39 10.00 -5.58
C GLN A 85 -0.61 11.11 -4.85
N SER A 86 -0.59 11.12 -3.51
CA SER A 86 0.22 12.08 -2.76
C SER A 86 1.72 11.89 -2.96
N GLU A 87 2.16 10.76 -3.53
CA GLU A 87 3.54 10.58 -3.95
C GLU A 87 3.85 11.41 -5.21
N LEU A 88 4.92 12.20 -5.17
CA LEU A 88 5.34 13.04 -6.30
C LEU A 88 5.51 12.25 -7.62
N ARG A 89 5.96 10.99 -7.55
CA ARG A 89 6.12 10.13 -8.74
C ARG A 89 4.79 9.65 -9.36
N LEU A 90 3.68 9.78 -8.63
CA LEU A 90 2.35 9.35 -9.02
C LEU A 90 1.38 10.53 -9.21
N SER A 91 1.77 11.75 -8.82
CA SER A 91 0.90 12.94 -8.85
C SER A 91 0.43 13.32 -10.25
N GLY A 92 1.22 12.98 -11.29
CA GLY A 92 0.85 13.22 -12.70
C GLY A 92 -0.16 12.21 -13.27
N LEU A 93 -0.46 11.12 -12.58
CA LEU A 93 -1.46 10.14 -13.03
C LEU A 93 -2.87 10.60 -12.63
N SER A 94 -3.85 10.36 -13.49
CA SER A 94 -5.25 10.66 -13.16
C SER A 94 -5.73 9.78 -12.00
N LEU A 95 -6.60 10.33 -11.15
CA LEU A 95 -7.21 9.57 -10.06
C LEU A 95 -7.98 8.37 -10.58
N GLU A 96 -8.68 8.52 -11.71
CA GLU A 96 -9.38 7.41 -12.35
C GLU A 96 -8.43 6.27 -12.76
N GLY A 97 -7.29 6.60 -13.38
CA GLY A 97 -6.28 5.61 -13.76
C GLY A 97 -5.68 4.89 -12.56
N LEU A 98 -5.45 5.62 -11.46
CA LEU A 98 -5.01 5.03 -10.19
C LEU A 98 -6.08 4.10 -9.59
N CYS A 99 -7.35 4.52 -9.56
CA CYS A 99 -8.46 3.68 -9.11
C CYS A 99 -8.55 2.39 -9.92
N ARG A 100 -8.51 2.47 -11.25
CA ARG A 100 -8.53 1.29 -12.14
C ARG A 100 -7.38 0.33 -11.83
N SER A 101 -6.17 0.87 -11.60
CA SER A 101 -4.99 0.08 -11.24
C SER A 101 -5.16 -0.63 -9.88
N ILE A 102 -5.74 0.06 -8.89
CA ILE A 102 -6.02 -0.51 -7.57
C ILE A 102 -7.11 -1.59 -7.65
N ILE A 103 -8.16 -1.39 -8.44
CA ILE A 103 -9.22 -2.38 -8.68
C ILE A 103 -8.63 -3.65 -9.32
N TYR A 104 -7.76 -3.48 -10.31
CA TYR A 104 -7.07 -4.61 -10.94
C TYR A 104 -6.24 -5.40 -9.93
N GLN A 105 -5.54 -4.71 -9.02
CA GLN A 105 -4.78 -5.35 -7.95
C GLN A 105 -5.68 -6.01 -6.90
N ALA A 106 -6.84 -5.44 -6.57
CA ALA A 106 -7.80 -6.06 -5.65
C ALA A 106 -8.23 -7.44 -6.16
N ARG A 107 -8.49 -7.56 -7.48
CA ARG A 107 -8.81 -8.83 -8.12
C ARG A 107 -7.69 -9.86 -7.99
N SER A 108 -6.43 -9.46 -8.12
CA SER A 108 -5.29 -10.39 -8.04
C SER A 108 -5.01 -10.92 -6.63
N ILE A 109 -5.59 -10.31 -5.59
CA ILE A 109 -5.49 -10.77 -4.20
C ILE A 109 -6.82 -11.34 -3.65
N GLY A 110 -7.82 -11.51 -4.52
CA GLY A 110 -9.12 -12.06 -4.16
C GLY A 110 -9.99 -11.11 -3.35
N ILE A 111 -9.93 -9.81 -3.61
CA ILE A 111 -10.86 -8.83 -3.05
C ILE A 111 -11.84 -8.42 -4.14
N ASN A 112 -13.13 -8.51 -3.84
CA ASN A 112 -14.17 -8.10 -4.75
C ASN A 112 -14.49 -6.60 -4.55
N VAL A 113 -14.70 -5.87 -5.64
CA VAL A 113 -15.00 -4.43 -5.59
C VAL A 113 -16.48 -4.23 -5.87
N VAL A 114 -17.19 -3.58 -4.95
CA VAL A 114 -18.62 -3.29 -5.06
C VAL A 114 -18.83 -1.78 -5.29
N ALA A 115 -19.77 -1.46 -6.16
CA ALA A 115 -20.19 -0.09 -6.45
C ALA A 115 -21.18 0.41 -5.39
#